data_AF-A0A380DYY4-F1
#
_entry.id   AF-A0A380DYY4-F1
#
_cell.length_a   1.000
_cell.length_b   1.000
_cell.length_c   1.000
_cell.angle_alpha   90.00
_cell.angle_beta   90.00
_cell.angle_gamma   90.00
#
_symmetry.space_group_name_H-M   'P 1'
#
loop_
_entity.id
_entity.type
_entity.pdbx_description
1 polymer ?
#
loop_
_entity_poly.entity_id
_entity_poly.type
_entity_poly.pdbx_seq_one_letter_code
_entity_poly.pdbx_strand_id
1 'polypeptide(L)'
;MAMWDPYGNTGHIKVAVVNEDKGDTIRGKKVNVGNTMVNTLKKNKSFDWQFVSREKADHEIKMGKYFAGIYIPSKFTHEITGTLRKQPQKADVEFKVNQKINAVASKLTDTGSSVVVEKANEQFNKQ
;
A
#
# COMPACT_ATOMS: atom_id res chain seq x y z
N MET A 1 -5.90 5.97 -35.93
CA MET A 1 -5.76 6.69 -34.65
C MET A 1 -5.45 5.63 -33.61
N ALA A 2 -4.20 5.52 -33.18
CA ALA A 2 -3.78 4.43 -32.31
C ALA A 2 -4.37 4.64 -30.92
N MET A 3 -5.18 3.67 -30.49
CA MET A 3 -5.67 3.53 -29.13
C MET A 3 -4.47 3.55 -28.19
N TRP A 4 -4.43 4.58 -27.34
CA TRP A 4 -3.61 4.56 -26.14
C TRP A 4 -3.96 3.26 -25.40
N ASP A 5 -2.99 2.35 -25.29
CA ASP A 5 -3.15 1.08 -24.60
C ASP A 5 -2.51 1.21 -23.21
N PRO A 6 -3.27 1.64 -22.18
CA PRO A 6 -2.75 1.77 -20.81
C PRO A 6 -2.55 0.40 -20.14
N TYR A 7 -2.85 -0.69 -20.85
CA TYR A 7 -2.91 -2.05 -20.32
C TYR A 7 -1.66 -2.88 -20.67
N GLY A 8 -1.00 -2.61 -21.80
CA GLY A 8 0.14 -3.41 -22.28
C GLY A 8 1.48 -3.21 -21.55
N ASN A 9 1.64 -2.18 -20.69
CA ASN A 9 2.95 -1.86 -20.09
C ASN A 9 2.85 -1.39 -18.62
N THR A 10 2.15 -2.17 -17.78
CA THR A 10 2.01 -1.93 -16.33
C THR A 10 3.36 -1.78 -15.60
N GLY A 11 4.45 -2.34 -16.14
CA GLY A 11 5.81 -2.15 -15.61
C GLY A 11 6.34 -0.71 -15.65
N HIS A 12 5.73 0.20 -16.42
CA HIS A 12 6.07 1.64 -16.43
C HIS A 12 5.16 2.46 -15.51
N ILE A 13 4.16 1.86 -14.88
CA ILE A 13 3.25 2.56 -13.99
C ILE A 13 3.95 2.75 -12.65
N LYS A 14 4.39 4.00 -12.42
CA LYS A 14 4.99 4.41 -11.15
C LYS A 14 3.92 4.63 -10.10
N VAL A 15 4.04 3.93 -8.99
CA VAL A 15 3.13 4.01 -7.85
C VAL A 15 3.91 4.54 -6.65
N ALA A 16 3.50 5.70 -6.14
CA ALA A 16 4.07 6.22 -4.90
C ALA A 16 3.61 5.38 -3.71
N VAL A 17 4.53 5.05 -2.83
CA VAL A 17 4.23 4.39 -1.56
C VAL A 17 4.80 5.25 -0.45
N VAL A 18 3.90 5.76 0.39
CA VAL A 18 4.20 6.59 1.54
C VAL A 18 3.92 5.76 2.77
N ASN A 19 4.99 5.43 3.51
CA ASN A 19 4.87 4.67 4.73
C ASN A 19 5.08 5.58 5.94
N GLU A 20 3.99 5.93 6.62
CA GLU A 20 4.04 6.67 7.89
C GLU A 20 3.87 5.73 9.09
N ASP A 21 3.66 4.43 8.85
CA ASP A 21 3.44 3.42 9.87
C ASP A 21 4.59 3.36 10.87
N LYS A 22 4.25 3.62 12.14
CA LYS A 22 5.22 3.55 13.24
C LYS A 22 5.41 2.12 13.77
N GLY A 23 4.61 1.18 13.28
CA GLY A 23 4.48 -0.16 13.87
C GLY A 23 3.70 -0.12 15.18
N ASP A 24 3.53 -1.30 15.77
CA ASP A 24 2.88 -1.47 17.06
C ASP A 24 3.62 -2.54 17.88
N THR A 25 3.41 -2.59 19.20
CA THR A 25 3.99 -3.61 20.07
C THR A 25 2.88 -4.47 20.66
N ILE A 26 2.83 -5.74 20.25
CA ILE A 26 1.84 -6.70 20.74
C ILE A 26 2.56 -7.75 21.56
N ARG A 27 2.11 -7.98 22.80
CA ARG A 27 2.68 -9.03 23.67
C ARG A 27 4.22 -8.98 23.75
N GLY A 28 4.78 -7.77 23.81
CA GLY A 28 6.23 -7.54 23.89
C GLY A 28 7.01 -7.70 22.57
N LYS A 29 6.35 -8.05 21.45
CA LYS A 29 6.97 -8.12 20.12
C LYS A 29 6.64 -6.86 19.32
N LYS A 30 7.67 -6.22 18.76
CA LYS A 30 7.49 -5.14 17.77
C LYS A 30 7.00 -5.74 16.47
N VAL A 31 5.83 -5.31 16.04
CA VAL A 31 5.21 -5.69 14.78
C VAL A 31 5.15 -4.43 13.92
N ASN A 32 5.47 -4.54 12.63
CA ASN A 32 5.32 -3.43 11.69
C ASN A 32 4.78 -4.01 10.37
N VAL A 33 3.46 -3.94 10.23
CA VAL A 33 2.74 -4.44 9.06
C VAL A 33 3.00 -3.53 7.87
N GLY A 34 3.07 -2.21 8.07
CA GLY A 34 3.31 -1.24 6.98
C GLY A 34 4.63 -1.46 6.25
N ASN A 35 5.73 -1.66 6.98
CA ASN A 35 7.05 -1.94 6.43
C ASN A 35 7.10 -3.31 5.75
N THR A 36 6.37 -4.29 6.29
CA THR A 36 6.27 -5.62 5.67
C THR A 36 5.53 -5.55 4.34
N MET A 37 4.44 -4.77 4.29
CA MET A 37 3.71 -4.47 3.06
C MET A 37 4.60 -3.76 2.04
N VAL A 38 5.29 -2.69 2.44
CA VAL A 38 6.28 -1.96 1.62
C VAL A 38 7.31 -2.92 1.00
N ASN A 39 7.85 -3.85 1.79
CA ASN A 39 8.85 -4.79 1.31
C ASN A 39 8.26 -5.80 0.31
N THR A 40 7.03 -6.27 0.53
CA THR A 40 6.32 -7.13 -0.44
C THR A 40 6.05 -6.39 -1.74
N LEU A 41 5.56 -5.15 -1.67
CA LEU A 41 5.35 -4.31 -2.85
C LEU A 41 6.67 -4.13 -3.59
N LYS A 42 7.76 -3.78 -2.90
CA LYS A 42 9.10 -3.64 -3.49
C LYS A 42 9.59 -4.90 -4.24
N LYS A 43 9.21 -6.10 -3.78
CA LYS A 43 9.53 -7.36 -4.45
C LYS A 43 8.61 -7.66 -5.63
N ASN A 44 7.40 -7.10 -5.64
CA ASN A 44 6.44 -7.29 -6.69
C ASN A 44 6.83 -6.45 -7.93
N LYS A 45 7.06 -7.12 -9.07
CA LYS A 45 7.43 -6.48 -10.33
C LYS A 45 6.23 -6.02 -11.19
N SER A 46 5.01 -6.12 -10.68
CA SER A 46 3.81 -5.66 -11.40
C SER A 46 3.78 -4.14 -11.63
N PHE A 47 4.44 -3.36 -10.76
CA PHE A 47 4.47 -1.90 -10.82
C PHE A 47 5.85 -1.37 -10.42
N ASP A 48 6.14 -0.13 -10.83
CA ASP A 48 7.35 0.57 -10.42
C ASP A 48 7.08 1.32 -9.09
N TRP A 49 7.32 0.63 -7.98
CA TRP A 49 7.04 1.14 -6.64
C TRP A 49 8.07 2.19 -6.21
N GLN A 50 7.59 3.41 -6.00
CA GLN A 50 8.38 4.57 -5.64
C GLN A 50 8.13 4.92 -4.17
N PHE A 51 9.08 4.59 -3.31
CA PHE A 51 8.99 4.88 -1.87
C PHE A 51 9.42 6.32 -1.62
N VAL A 52 8.45 7.19 -1.33
CA VAL A 52 8.67 8.64 -1.23
C VAL A 52 7.86 9.22 -0.07
N SER A 53 8.16 10.46 0.33
CA SER A 53 7.38 11.18 1.35
C SER A 53 6.00 11.60 0.83
N ARG A 54 5.05 11.84 1.75
CA ARG A 54 3.69 12.30 1.44
C ARG A 54 3.67 13.48 0.45
N GLU A 55 4.48 14.50 0.72
CA GLU A 55 4.56 15.69 -0.13
C GLU A 55 5.02 15.37 -1.55
N LYS A 56 6.04 14.52 -1.69
CA LYS A 56 6.56 14.11 -3.00
C LYS A 56 5.55 13.23 -3.74
N ALA A 57 4.86 12.34 -3.03
CA ALA A 57 3.78 11.55 -3.61
C ALA A 57 2.68 12.45 -4.18
N ASP A 58 2.14 13.37 -3.37
CA ASP A 58 1.08 14.29 -3.81
C ASP A 58 1.53 15.15 -5.00
N HIS A 59 2.73 15.72 -4.92
CA HIS A 59 3.29 16.55 -5.98
C HIS A 59 3.43 15.78 -7.31
N GLU A 60 4.06 14.61 -7.27
CA GLU A 60 4.35 13.83 -8.48
C GLU A 60 3.08 13.16 -9.05
N ILE A 61 2.10 12.81 -8.20
CA ILE A 61 0.76 12.36 -8.65
C ILE A 61 0.06 13.51 -9.39
N LYS A 62 0.08 14.71 -8.82
CA LYS A 62 -0.50 15.92 -9.42
C LYS A 62 0.19 16.29 -10.74
N MET A 63 1.52 16.11 -10.82
CA MET A 63 2.29 16.27 -12.06
C MET A 63 2.00 15.17 -13.10
N GLY A 64 1.29 14.09 -12.73
CA GLY A 64 1.03 12.95 -13.61
C GLY A 64 2.24 12.04 -13.81
N LYS A 65 3.30 12.18 -13.00
CA LYS A 65 4.45 11.28 -13.00
C LYS A 65 4.14 9.97 -12.28
N TYR A 66 3.35 10.04 -11.22
CA TYR A 66 2.82 8.86 -10.53
C TYR A 66 1.34 8.70 -10.86
N PHE A 67 0.95 7.47 -11.16
CA PHE A 67 -0.44 7.16 -11.49
C PHE A 67 -1.30 6.96 -10.25
N ALA A 68 -0.68 6.46 -9.18
CA ALA A 68 -1.31 6.21 -7.90
C ALA A 68 -0.34 6.48 -6.75
N GLY A 69 -0.90 6.73 -5.57
CA GLY A 69 -0.23 6.87 -4.30
C GLY A 69 -0.93 6.07 -3.22
N ILE A 70 -0.15 5.27 -2.50
CA ILE A 70 -0.58 4.52 -1.32
C ILE A 70 -0.04 5.26 -0.10
N TYR A 71 -0.93 5.67 0.80
CA TYR A 71 -0.58 6.35 2.03
C TYR A 71 -0.95 5.46 3.21
N ILE A 72 0.07 4.90 3.83
CA ILE A 72 -0.06 4.03 5.00
C ILE A 72 0.01 4.93 6.24
N PRO A 73 -1.09 5.13 6.98
CA PRO A 73 -1.10 6.02 8.13
C PRO A 73 -0.26 5.45 9.28
N SER A 74 0.14 6.33 10.21
CA SER A 74 1.01 5.94 11.32
C SER A 74 0.42 4.91 12.28
N LYS A 75 -0.91 4.79 12.30
CA LYS A 75 -1.67 3.85 13.13
C LYS A 75 -2.02 2.56 12.41
N PHE A 76 -1.62 2.38 11.16
CA PHE A 76 -2.01 1.24 10.34
C PHE A 76 -1.75 -0.11 11.02
N THR A 77 -0.51 -0.33 11.50
CA THR A 77 -0.20 -1.56 12.24
C THR A 77 -1.00 -1.67 13.53
N HIS A 78 -1.24 -0.56 14.24
CA HIS A 78 -2.08 -0.56 15.44
C HIS A 78 -3.52 -0.99 15.13
N GLU A 79 -4.08 -0.54 14.01
CA GLU A 79 -5.46 -0.85 13.62
C GLU A 79 -5.63 -2.30 13.17
N ILE A 80 -4.73 -2.80 12.31
CA ILE A 80 -4.67 -4.21 11.90
C ILE A 80 -4.61 -5.13 13.12
N THR A 81 -3.77 -4.75 14.08
CA THR A 81 -3.53 -5.53 15.29
C THR A 81 -4.58 -5.28 16.37
N GLY A 82 -5.44 -4.27 16.21
CA GLY A 82 -6.59 -3.99 17.05
C GLY A 82 -7.57 -5.17 17.11
N THR A 83 -7.74 -5.89 15.99
CA THR A 83 -8.56 -7.11 15.94
C THR A 83 -8.08 -8.18 16.93
N LEU A 84 -6.76 -8.32 17.13
CA LEU A 84 -6.21 -9.19 18.19
C LEU A 84 -6.49 -8.65 19.60
N ARG A 85 -6.57 -7.33 19.74
CA ARG A 85 -6.83 -6.63 21.01
C ARG A 85 -8.32 -6.59 21.38
N LYS A 86 -9.19 -7.33 20.66
CA LYS A 86 -10.66 -7.27 20.79
C LYS A 86 -11.26 -5.88 20.49
N GLN A 87 -10.50 -5.01 19.84
CA GLN A 87 -10.95 -3.72 19.31
C GLN A 87 -10.69 -3.71 17.81
N PRO A 88 -11.54 -4.38 17.00
CA PRO A 88 -11.37 -4.39 15.57
C PRO A 88 -11.44 -2.96 15.05
N GLN A 89 -10.30 -2.45 14.60
CA GLN A 89 -10.22 -1.18 13.89
C GLN A 89 -10.05 -1.51 12.42
N LYS A 90 -10.83 -0.85 11.57
CA LYS A 90 -10.63 -0.95 10.13
C LYS A 90 -9.33 -0.21 9.85
N ALA A 91 -8.33 -0.95 9.39
CA ALA A 91 -7.11 -0.34 8.90
C ALA A 91 -7.45 0.31 7.56
N ASP A 92 -7.56 1.64 7.57
CA ASP A 92 -7.80 2.41 6.37
C ASP A 92 -6.46 2.81 5.76
N VAL A 93 -6.26 2.40 4.50
CA VAL A 93 -5.14 2.87 3.70
C VAL A 93 -5.70 3.92 2.76
N GLU A 94 -5.09 5.10 2.76
CA GLU A 94 -5.52 6.16 1.86
C GLU A 94 -4.91 5.92 0.48
N PHE A 95 -5.76 5.80 -0.52
CA PHE A 95 -5.37 5.60 -1.90
C PHE A 95 -5.71 6.85 -2.71
N LYS A 96 -4.69 7.49 -3.29
CA LYS A 96 -4.90 8.56 -4.26
C LYS A 96 -4.55 8.03 -5.64
N VAL A 97 -5.54 8.01 -6.53
CA VAL A 97 -5.31 7.70 -7.93
C VAL A 97 -5.56 8.94 -8.77
N ASN A 98 -4.74 9.14 -9.79
CA ASN A 98 -5.05 10.14 -10.79
C ASN A 98 -6.26 9.63 -11.59
N GLN A 99 -7.39 10.35 -11.56
CA GLN A 99 -8.72 9.92 -12.04
C GLN A 99 -8.77 9.41 -13.49
N LYS A 100 -7.71 9.63 -14.28
CA LYS A 100 -7.60 9.11 -15.64
C LYS A 100 -7.53 7.59 -15.72
N ILE A 101 -7.22 6.87 -14.63
CA ILE A 101 -7.07 5.39 -14.65
C ILE A 101 -7.84 4.71 -13.51
N ASN A 102 -9.13 4.46 -13.73
CA ASN A 102 -9.96 3.68 -12.80
C ASN A 102 -9.48 2.21 -12.63
N ALA A 103 -8.84 1.62 -13.65
CA ALA A 103 -8.40 0.23 -13.61
C ALA A 103 -7.24 -0.03 -12.62
N VAL A 104 -6.40 0.98 -12.35
CA VAL A 104 -5.27 0.85 -11.41
C VAL A 104 -5.80 0.81 -9.98
N ALA A 105 -6.82 1.61 -9.66
CA ALA A 105 -7.42 1.65 -8.33
C ALA A 105 -7.88 0.26 -7.87
N SER A 106 -8.66 -0.45 -8.70
CA SER A 106 -9.14 -1.79 -8.36
C SER A 106 -7.99 -2.79 -8.16
N LYS A 107 -6.98 -2.78 -9.04
CA LYS A 107 -5.81 -3.69 -8.93
C LYS A 107 -4.96 -3.38 -7.68
N LEU A 108 -4.84 -2.11 -7.33
CA LEU A 108 -4.11 -1.65 -6.16
C LEU A 108 -4.85 -2.01 -4.86
N THR A 109 -6.17 -1.82 -4.83
CA THR A 109 -7.03 -2.21 -3.71
C THR A 109 -7.02 -3.73 -3.50
N ASP A 110 -7.08 -4.49 -4.59
CA ASP A 110 -6.95 -5.95 -4.56
C ASP A 110 -5.58 -6.37 -4.00
N THR A 111 -4.50 -5.80 -4.53
CA THR A 111 -3.13 -6.05 -4.03
C THR A 111 -2.97 -5.64 -2.56
N GLY A 112 -3.49 -4.48 -2.17
CA GLY A 112 -3.44 -3.99 -0.80
C GLY A 112 -4.18 -4.93 0.17
N SER A 113 -5.37 -5.37 -0.21
CA SER A 113 -6.18 -6.31 0.57
C SER A 113 -5.49 -7.67 0.69
N SER A 114 -4.97 -8.21 -0.41
CA SER A 114 -4.23 -9.49 -0.40
C SER A 114 -2.98 -9.41 0.46
N VAL A 115 -2.19 -8.34 0.35
CA VAL A 115 -0.97 -8.18 1.17
C VAL A 115 -1.34 -8.03 2.64
N VAL A 116 -2.40 -7.31 2.98
CA VAL A 116 -2.90 -7.22 4.35
C VAL A 116 -3.29 -8.59 4.90
N VAL A 117 -4.07 -9.37 4.15
CA VAL A 117 -4.51 -10.72 4.57
C VAL A 117 -3.33 -11.69 4.67
N GLU A 118 -2.39 -11.64 3.71
CA GLU A 118 -1.18 -12.47 3.71
C GLU A 118 -0.30 -12.15 4.93
N LYS A 119 -0.05 -10.86 5.20
CA LYS A 119 0.82 -10.45 6.32
C LYS A 119 0.17 -10.60 7.68
N ALA A 120 -1.15 -10.42 7.76
CA ALA A 120 -1.92 -10.90 8.88
C ALA A 120 -1.56 -12.38 9.11
N ASN A 121 -1.88 -13.27 8.16
CA ASN A 121 -1.67 -14.71 8.31
C ASN A 121 -0.22 -15.11 8.63
N GLU A 122 0.80 -14.49 8.03
CA GLU A 122 2.20 -14.79 8.35
C GLU A 122 2.61 -14.40 9.78
N GLN A 123 2.11 -13.28 10.31
CA GLN A 123 2.38 -12.89 11.69
C GLN A 123 1.65 -13.81 12.69
N PHE A 124 0.52 -14.40 12.28
CA PHE A 124 -0.27 -15.32 13.10
C PHE A 124 0.27 -16.76 13.10
N ASN A 125 0.74 -17.27 11.95
CA ASN A 125 1.21 -18.64 11.80
C ASN A 125 2.62 -18.91 12.34
N LYS A 126 3.33 -17.90 12.85
CA LYS A 126 4.61 -18.10 13.57
C LYS A 126 4.42 -18.55 15.04
N GLN A 127 3.42 -19.38 15.33
CA GLN A 127 3.29 -20.09 16.61
C GLN A 127 4.00 -21.43 16.56
#